data_AF-A0A8H5SZQ7-F1
#
_entry.id   AF-A0A8H5SZQ7-F1
#
_cell.length_a   1.000
_cell.length_b   1.000
_cell.length_c   1.000
_cell.angle_alpha   90.00
_cell.angle_beta   90.00
_cell.angle_gamma   90.00
#
_symmetry.space_group_name_H-M   'P 1'
#
loop_
_entity.id
_entity.type
_entity.pdbx_description
1 polymer ?
#
loop_
_entity_poly.entity_id
_entity_poly.type
_entity_poly.pdbx_seq_one_letter_code
_entity_poly.pdbx_strand_id
1 'polypeptide(L)'
;MAPTLADQVAVDQVGDGEYVSRLDPIRMGNASPIAYGGCTAGVAANAACRTAPPNMSLYSLLGHFHGPASTVKKLHCSVTNIRDTRSFATRRVQVKQQQPNGEFRVCMELLADFHVKEPETLEFSAATCSAWPRPEDCPDLDKLIVELREKGSVTEKQGKAFATSFGANADFFETRYCTDGVSAQNLAGAAKDTVTTQDDRHITEKVSAEWQRALGPLETSVDNMSALAFLMDGGLSFLPLSHNHMWFDDTAACSTLDFALRIFVPEVKMSDWHLRERKTSRAGGNRSYSEGKLWDQYGNLIASNTQQSIMRIRDGVSVPKL
;
A
#
# COMPACT_ATOMS: atom_id res chain seq x y z
N MET A 1 0.56 -23.22 10.57
CA MET A 1 1.39 -22.39 9.65
C MET A 1 0.94 -20.95 9.86
N ALA A 2 1.86 -19.98 9.84
CA ALA A 2 1.45 -18.57 9.87
C ALA A 2 0.65 -18.24 8.59
N PRO A 3 -0.38 -17.37 8.65
CA PRO A 3 -1.13 -16.98 7.46
C PRO A 3 -0.23 -16.39 6.37
N THR A 4 -0.48 -16.77 5.13
CA THR A 4 0.17 -16.17 3.96
C THR A 4 -0.53 -14.88 3.56
N LEU A 5 0.10 -14.08 2.67
CA LEU A 5 -0.57 -12.92 2.07
C LEU A 5 -1.83 -13.35 1.29
N ALA A 6 -1.77 -14.49 0.59
CA ALA A 6 -2.92 -15.06 -0.11
C ALA A 6 -4.09 -15.30 0.85
N ASP A 7 -3.83 -15.86 2.04
CA ASP A 7 -4.86 -16.08 3.07
C ASP A 7 -5.45 -14.76 3.59
N GLN A 8 -4.61 -13.74 3.76
CA GLN A 8 -5.00 -12.43 4.29
C GLN A 8 -5.97 -11.68 3.38
N VAL A 9 -5.83 -11.82 2.06
CA VAL A 9 -6.66 -11.14 1.05
C VAL A 9 -7.74 -12.04 0.45
N ALA A 10 -7.72 -13.34 0.76
CA ALA A 10 -8.70 -14.29 0.25
C ALA A 10 -10.10 -14.08 0.82
N VAL A 11 -11.09 -14.44 0.00
CA VAL A 11 -12.50 -14.43 0.38
C VAL A 11 -13.16 -15.77 0.14
N ASP A 12 -14.20 -16.04 0.93
CA ASP A 12 -15.16 -17.12 0.71
C ASP A 12 -16.48 -16.53 0.22
N GLN A 13 -17.09 -17.19 -0.77
CA GLN A 13 -18.38 -16.76 -1.29
C GLN A 13 -19.49 -17.24 -0.36
N VAL A 14 -20.37 -16.31 0.04
CA VAL A 14 -21.50 -16.59 0.96
C VAL A 14 -22.86 -16.32 0.32
N GLY A 15 -22.87 -15.74 -0.88
CA GLY A 15 -24.06 -15.51 -1.70
C GLY A 15 -23.68 -15.06 -3.10
N ASP A 16 -24.67 -14.85 -3.96
CA ASP A 16 -24.43 -14.24 -5.27
C ASP A 16 -23.93 -12.80 -5.10
N GLY A 17 -22.74 -12.50 -5.63
CA GLY A 17 -22.05 -11.23 -5.41
C GLY A 17 -21.63 -10.93 -3.97
N GLU A 18 -21.83 -11.84 -3.01
CA GLU A 18 -21.51 -11.63 -1.60
C GLU A 18 -20.35 -12.51 -1.13
N TYR A 19 -19.35 -11.87 -0.52
CA TYR A 19 -18.13 -12.52 -0.07
C TYR A 19 -17.76 -12.10 1.35
N VAL A 20 -16.98 -12.94 2.04
CA VAL A 20 -16.42 -12.62 3.37
C VAL A 20 -14.93 -12.95 3.38
N SER A 21 -14.10 -12.10 4.00
CA SER A 21 -12.67 -12.37 4.15
C SER A 21 -12.44 -13.65 4.95
N ARG A 22 -11.43 -14.42 4.56
CA ARG A 22 -11.05 -15.65 5.28
C ARG A 22 -10.54 -15.32 6.68
N LEU A 23 -9.73 -14.28 6.77
CA LEU A 23 -9.11 -13.81 7.99
C LEU A 23 -9.63 -12.43 8.38
N ASP A 24 -9.48 -12.10 9.66
CA ASP A 24 -9.65 -10.73 10.12
C ASP A 24 -8.53 -9.85 9.55
N PRO A 25 -8.80 -8.58 9.23
CA PRO A 25 -7.79 -7.70 8.69
C PRO A 25 -6.77 -7.32 9.79
N ILE A 26 -5.50 -7.26 9.42
CA ILE A 26 -4.43 -6.89 10.34
C ILE A 26 -4.24 -5.37 10.41
N ARG A 27 -3.54 -4.91 11.45
CA ARG A 27 -3.06 -3.52 11.56
C ARG A 27 -1.64 -3.39 11.05
N MET A 28 -1.30 -2.21 10.53
CA MET A 28 0.07 -1.83 10.19
C MET A 28 0.22 -0.31 10.38
N GLY A 29 1.25 0.12 11.11
CA GLY A 29 1.50 1.55 11.34
C GLY A 29 0.41 2.28 12.14
N ASN A 30 -0.30 1.59 13.03
CA ASN A 30 -1.33 2.18 13.89
C ASN A 30 -1.39 1.46 15.25
N ALA A 31 -1.36 2.22 16.35
CA ALA A 31 -1.50 1.68 17.71
C ALA A 31 -2.96 1.30 18.03
N SER A 32 -3.93 1.99 17.43
CA SER A 32 -5.36 1.66 17.56
C SER A 32 -5.71 0.37 16.81
N PRO A 33 -6.78 -0.35 17.18
CA PRO A 33 -7.24 -1.55 16.49
C PRO A 33 -7.96 -1.22 15.17
N ILE A 34 -7.28 -0.45 14.31
CA ILE A 34 -7.72 -0.04 12.99
C ILE A 34 -6.94 -0.86 11.97
N ALA A 35 -7.68 -1.52 11.08
CA ALA A 35 -7.15 -2.31 10.00
C ALA A 35 -6.33 -1.47 9.03
N TYR A 36 -5.28 -2.09 8.49
CA TYR A 36 -4.53 -1.56 7.37
C TYR A 36 -5.41 -1.49 6.12
N GLY A 37 -5.40 -0.34 5.43
CA GLY A 37 -6.22 -0.09 4.23
C GLY A 37 -6.00 -1.11 3.12
N GLY A 38 -4.75 -1.56 2.93
CA GLY A 38 -4.40 -2.61 1.97
C GLY A 38 -5.11 -3.94 2.21
N CYS A 39 -5.52 -4.26 3.46
CA CYS A 39 -6.38 -5.43 3.70
C CYS A 39 -7.74 -5.26 3.02
N THR A 40 -8.37 -4.08 3.19
CA THR A 40 -9.67 -3.79 2.56
C THR A 40 -9.57 -3.69 1.05
N ALA A 41 -8.52 -3.07 0.51
CA ALA A 41 -8.28 -2.95 -0.93
C ALA A 41 -7.99 -4.32 -1.57
N GLY A 42 -7.12 -5.13 -0.96
CA GLY A 42 -6.80 -6.49 -1.43
C GLY A 42 -8.00 -7.42 -1.41
N VAL A 43 -8.78 -7.43 -0.32
CA VAL A 43 -10.01 -8.22 -0.21
C VAL A 43 -11.07 -7.79 -1.24
N ALA A 44 -11.23 -6.48 -1.47
CA ALA A 44 -12.15 -5.96 -2.48
C ALA A 44 -11.70 -6.31 -3.90
N ALA A 45 -10.40 -6.23 -4.19
CA ALA A 45 -9.83 -6.66 -5.47
C ALA A 45 -10.07 -8.15 -5.71
N ASN A 46 -9.88 -8.99 -4.67
CA ASN A 46 -10.16 -10.43 -4.74
C ASN A 46 -11.62 -10.69 -5.13
N ALA A 47 -12.57 -10.08 -4.40
CA ALA A 47 -13.99 -10.22 -4.65
C ALA A 47 -14.38 -9.72 -6.06
N ALA A 48 -13.85 -8.58 -6.51
CA ALA A 48 -14.09 -8.05 -7.85
C ALA A 48 -13.60 -9.02 -8.93
N CYS A 49 -12.35 -9.47 -8.86
CA CYS A 49 -11.73 -10.35 -9.85
C CYS A 49 -12.47 -11.69 -9.97
N ARG A 50 -13.03 -12.23 -8.89
CA ARG A 50 -13.82 -13.48 -8.92
C ARG A 50 -15.16 -13.36 -9.63
N THR A 51 -15.65 -12.14 -9.84
CA THR A 51 -16.92 -11.87 -10.56
C THR A 51 -16.72 -11.33 -11.97
N ALA A 52 -15.46 -11.10 -12.37
CA ALA A 52 -15.12 -10.60 -13.70
C ALA A 52 -15.11 -11.76 -14.72
N PRO A 53 -15.34 -11.49 -16.02
CA PRO A 53 -15.16 -12.50 -17.06
C PRO A 53 -13.72 -13.04 -17.05
N PRO A 54 -13.52 -14.36 -17.22
CA PRO A 54 -12.21 -15.00 -17.02
C PRO A 54 -11.14 -14.59 -18.04
N ASN A 55 -11.53 -13.98 -19.16
CA ASN A 55 -10.64 -13.49 -20.21
C ASN A 55 -10.26 -12.00 -20.03
N MET A 56 -10.64 -11.36 -18.93
CA MET A 56 -10.36 -9.96 -18.65
C MET A 56 -9.44 -9.79 -17.44
N SER A 57 -8.52 -8.84 -17.56
CA SER A 57 -7.58 -8.46 -16.52
C SER A 57 -7.99 -7.15 -15.86
N LEU A 58 -7.79 -7.06 -14.54
CA LEU A 58 -7.98 -5.84 -13.77
C LEU A 58 -6.95 -4.78 -14.22
N TYR A 59 -7.40 -3.57 -14.55
CA TYR A 59 -6.49 -2.46 -14.91
C TYR A 59 -6.66 -1.21 -14.05
N SER A 60 -7.73 -1.11 -13.25
CA SER A 60 -8.00 0.05 -12.42
C SER A 60 -8.82 -0.30 -11.17
N LEU A 61 -8.41 0.27 -10.02
CA LEU A 61 -9.21 0.33 -8.79
C LEU A 61 -9.28 1.78 -8.31
N LEU A 62 -10.48 2.33 -8.20
CA LEU A 62 -10.72 3.68 -7.67
C LEU A 62 -11.60 3.56 -6.43
N GLY A 63 -11.07 3.94 -5.25
CA GLY A 63 -11.75 3.69 -3.99
C GLY A 63 -11.78 4.87 -3.03
N HIS A 64 -12.80 4.88 -2.17
CA HIS A 64 -12.98 5.84 -1.08
C HIS A 64 -13.16 5.09 0.25
N PHE A 65 -12.42 5.53 1.27
CA PHE A 65 -12.57 5.05 2.64
C PHE A 65 -13.62 5.91 3.36
N HIS A 66 -14.68 5.26 3.86
CA HIS A 66 -15.77 5.91 4.59
C HIS A 66 -15.59 5.84 6.11
N GLY A 67 -14.81 4.88 6.61
CA GLY A 67 -14.53 4.76 8.03
C GLY A 67 -13.55 3.64 8.36
N PRO A 68 -12.99 3.64 9.59
CA PRO A 68 -11.98 2.67 9.99
C PRO A 68 -12.57 1.26 10.05
N ALA A 69 -11.92 0.30 9.40
CA ALA A 69 -12.23 -1.11 9.63
C ALA A 69 -11.58 -1.60 10.93
N SER A 70 -12.28 -2.45 11.69
CA SER A 70 -11.80 -3.10 12.90
C SER A 70 -10.92 -4.31 12.58
N THR A 71 -9.91 -4.58 13.40
CA THR A 71 -9.01 -5.74 13.28
C THR A 71 -9.54 -7.03 13.89
N VAL A 72 -10.75 -7.04 14.46
CA VAL A 72 -11.33 -8.20 15.18
C VAL A 72 -12.65 -8.67 14.58
N LYS A 73 -12.91 -8.26 13.33
CA LYS A 73 -14.10 -8.61 12.56
C LYS A 73 -13.72 -8.78 11.10
N LYS A 74 -14.26 -9.83 10.48
CA LYS A 74 -14.12 -10.08 9.05
C LYS A 74 -14.66 -8.94 8.20
N LEU A 75 -14.10 -8.78 7.01
CA LEU A 75 -14.56 -7.86 5.99
C LEU A 75 -15.59 -8.58 5.11
N HIS A 76 -16.75 -7.97 4.89
CA HIS A 76 -17.76 -8.47 3.97
C HIS A 76 -17.77 -7.62 2.70
N CYS A 77 -17.85 -8.25 1.53
CA CYS A 77 -17.89 -7.57 0.25
C CYS A 77 -19.21 -7.83 -0.46
N SER A 78 -19.88 -6.77 -0.90
CA SER A 78 -20.99 -6.82 -1.85
C SER A 78 -20.48 -6.34 -3.20
N VAL A 79 -20.56 -7.19 -4.21
CA VAL A 79 -20.11 -6.90 -5.58
C VAL A 79 -21.32 -6.70 -6.48
N THR A 80 -21.44 -5.52 -7.08
CA THR A 80 -22.44 -5.23 -8.11
C THR A 80 -21.79 -5.24 -9.48
N ASN A 81 -22.36 -6.01 -10.41
CA ASN A 81 -22.01 -5.91 -11.83
C ASN A 81 -22.61 -4.63 -12.41
N ILE A 82 -21.75 -3.68 -12.79
CA ILE A 82 -22.19 -2.42 -13.41
C ILE A 82 -22.35 -2.58 -14.92
N ARG A 83 -21.40 -3.28 -15.57
CA ARG A 83 -21.45 -3.60 -16.98
C ARG A 83 -20.54 -4.77 -17.32
N ASP A 84 -20.95 -5.53 -18.33
CA ASP A 84 -20.11 -6.42 -19.12
C ASP A 84 -20.33 -6.12 -20.59
N THR A 85 -19.24 -5.89 -21.31
CA THR A 85 -19.22 -5.67 -22.76
C THR A 85 -18.27 -6.67 -23.40
N ARG A 86 -18.08 -6.60 -24.72
CA ARG A 86 -17.09 -7.45 -25.41
C ARG A 86 -15.67 -7.28 -24.89
N SER A 87 -15.27 -6.05 -24.57
CA SER A 87 -13.88 -5.71 -24.24
C SER A 87 -13.68 -5.21 -22.81
N PHE A 88 -14.72 -4.68 -22.17
CA PHE A 88 -14.63 -4.07 -20.84
C PHE A 88 -15.68 -4.63 -19.87
N ALA A 89 -15.30 -4.74 -18.61
CA ALA A 89 -16.21 -4.99 -17.50
C ALA A 89 -15.95 -4.00 -16.35
N THR A 90 -17.00 -3.68 -15.59
CA THR A 90 -16.88 -2.84 -14.39
C THR A 90 -17.65 -3.48 -13.24
N ARG A 91 -17.02 -3.52 -12.06
CA ARG A 91 -17.60 -3.98 -10.79
C ARG A 91 -17.57 -2.84 -9.78
N ARG A 92 -18.64 -2.70 -9.01
CA ARG A 92 -18.65 -1.87 -7.80
C ARG A 92 -18.54 -2.80 -6.60
N VAL A 93 -17.62 -2.53 -5.68
CA VAL A 93 -17.45 -3.32 -4.46
C VAL A 93 -17.67 -2.45 -3.23
N GLN A 94 -18.60 -2.85 -2.38
CA GLN A 94 -18.77 -2.28 -1.03
C GLN A 94 -18.12 -3.22 -0.02
N VAL A 95 -17.16 -2.71 0.74
CA VAL A 95 -16.57 -3.40 1.88
C VAL A 95 -17.22 -2.90 3.15
N LYS A 96 -17.84 -3.83 3.90
CA LYS A 96 -18.64 -3.56 5.10
C LYS A 96 -18.21 -4.44 6.26
N GLN A 97 -18.45 -3.97 7.48
CA GLN A 97 -18.26 -4.75 8.71
C GLN A 97 -19.49 -4.68 9.60
N GLN A 98 -19.80 -5.81 10.22
CA GLN A 98 -20.87 -5.89 11.20
C GLN A 98 -20.51 -5.11 12.47
N GLN A 99 -21.40 -4.23 12.90
CA GLN A 99 -21.32 -3.46 14.13
C GLN A 99 -21.90 -4.27 15.31
N PRO A 100 -21.66 -3.87 16.58
CA PRO A 100 -22.19 -4.58 17.74
C PRO A 100 -23.72 -4.72 17.78
N ASN A 101 -24.46 -3.81 17.14
CA ASN A 101 -25.92 -3.86 17.00
C ASN A 101 -26.41 -4.85 15.94
N GLY A 102 -25.50 -5.54 15.24
CA GLY A 102 -25.80 -6.51 14.19
C GLY A 102 -25.89 -5.92 12.78
N GLU A 103 -25.91 -4.58 12.63
CA GLU A 103 -25.99 -3.90 11.33
C GLU A 103 -24.64 -3.83 10.63
N PHE A 104 -24.66 -3.72 9.30
CA PHE A 104 -23.43 -3.52 8.52
C PHE A 104 -23.16 -2.03 8.30
N ARG A 105 -21.92 -1.61 8.56
CA ARG A 105 -21.40 -0.30 8.18
C ARG A 105 -20.41 -0.44 7.03
N VAL A 106 -20.58 0.34 5.97
CA VAL A 106 -19.60 0.42 4.87
C VAL A 106 -18.34 1.13 5.37
N CYS A 107 -17.19 0.48 5.19
CA CYS A 107 -15.87 1.00 5.54
C CYS A 107 -15.16 1.57 4.30
N MET A 108 -15.37 0.96 3.13
CA MET A 108 -14.77 1.39 1.87
C MET A 108 -15.71 1.03 0.71
N GLU A 109 -15.68 1.83 -0.34
CA GLU A 109 -16.31 1.52 -1.61
C GLU A 109 -15.32 1.75 -2.75
N LEU A 110 -15.32 0.87 -3.76
CA LEU A 110 -14.50 1.06 -4.96
C LEU A 110 -15.21 0.65 -6.26
N LEU A 111 -14.70 1.19 -7.37
CA LEU A 111 -14.92 0.70 -8.72
C LEU A 111 -13.68 -0.06 -9.18
N ALA A 112 -13.91 -1.24 -9.77
CA ALA A 112 -12.90 -2.08 -10.38
C ALA A 112 -13.21 -2.26 -11.86
N ASP A 113 -12.26 -1.91 -12.72
CA ASP A 113 -12.42 -2.00 -14.17
C ASP A 113 -11.47 -3.04 -14.77
N PHE A 114 -12.01 -3.78 -15.74
CA PHE A 114 -11.36 -4.90 -16.39
C PHE A 114 -11.35 -4.72 -17.90
N HIS A 115 -10.31 -5.23 -18.54
CA HIS A 115 -10.12 -5.18 -19.99
C HIS A 115 -9.66 -6.54 -20.51
N VAL A 116 -10.12 -6.93 -21.69
CA VAL A 116 -9.61 -8.12 -22.39
C VAL A 116 -8.11 -7.98 -22.67
N LYS A 117 -7.39 -9.10 -22.69
CA LYS A 117 -5.99 -9.11 -23.14
C LYS A 117 -5.97 -9.00 -24.67
N GLU A 118 -5.30 -7.96 -25.18
CA GLU A 118 -5.16 -7.69 -26.61
C GLU A 118 -3.68 -7.46 -26.97
N PRO A 119 -3.27 -7.66 -28.24
CA PRO A 119 -1.92 -7.33 -28.68
C PRO A 119 -1.59 -5.84 -28.48
N GLU A 120 -0.38 -5.57 -27.98
CA GLU A 120 0.10 -4.21 -27.78
C GLU A 120 0.32 -3.51 -29.13
N THR A 121 -0.17 -2.28 -29.24
CA THR A 121 0.11 -1.40 -30.39
C THR A 121 1.27 -0.45 -30.10
N LEU A 122 1.43 -0.04 -28.84
CA LEU A 122 2.49 0.82 -28.34
C LEU A 122 2.90 0.32 -26.96
N GLU A 123 4.20 0.31 -26.71
CA GLU A 123 4.77 -0.09 -25.42
C GLU A 123 5.95 0.83 -25.08
N PHE A 124 5.86 1.54 -23.96
CA PHE A 124 6.93 2.36 -23.41
C PHE A 124 6.67 2.64 -21.92
N SER A 125 7.73 2.92 -21.17
CA SER A 125 7.66 3.31 -19.76
C SER A 125 8.46 4.58 -19.50
N ALA A 126 8.02 5.36 -18.51
CA ALA A 126 8.90 6.37 -17.91
C ALA A 126 10.01 5.66 -17.10
N ALA A 127 11.20 6.25 -17.06
CA ALA A 127 12.25 5.82 -16.17
C ALA A 127 11.89 6.11 -14.70
N THR A 128 12.54 5.39 -13.78
CA THR A 128 12.55 5.74 -12.35
C THR A 128 13.13 7.14 -12.16
N CYS A 129 12.78 7.81 -11.05
CA CYS A 129 13.29 9.16 -10.81
C CYS A 129 14.77 9.18 -10.42
N SER A 130 15.31 8.03 -10.00
CA SER A 130 16.69 7.84 -9.57
C SER A 130 17.24 6.50 -10.04
N ALA A 131 18.57 6.39 -10.10
CA ALA A 131 19.27 5.14 -10.39
C ALA A 131 19.37 4.30 -9.11
N TRP A 132 18.26 3.68 -8.72
CA TRP A 132 18.19 2.90 -7.49
C TRP A 132 19.12 1.68 -7.52
N PRO A 133 19.77 1.33 -6.41
CA PRO A 133 20.57 0.11 -6.30
C PRO A 133 19.72 -1.13 -6.53
N ARG A 134 20.37 -2.23 -6.91
CA ARG A 134 19.71 -3.53 -7.08
C ARG A 134 19.28 -4.10 -5.72
N PRO A 135 18.27 -4.99 -5.66
CA PRO A 135 17.79 -5.54 -4.40
C PRO A 135 18.88 -6.25 -3.58
N GLU A 136 19.85 -6.91 -4.23
CA GLU A 136 20.98 -7.58 -3.57
C GLU A 136 21.94 -6.63 -2.84
N ASP A 137 22.01 -5.37 -3.28
CA ASP A 137 22.87 -4.34 -2.69
C ASP A 137 22.17 -3.55 -1.58
N CYS A 138 20.87 -3.79 -1.38
CA CYS A 138 20.04 -3.09 -0.42
C CYS A 138 19.91 -3.89 0.90
N PRO A 139 19.96 -3.25 2.09
CA PRO A 139 19.70 -3.93 3.35
C PRO A 139 18.23 -4.35 3.49
N ASP A 140 17.97 -5.44 4.22
CA ASP A 140 16.65 -5.66 4.83
C ASP A 140 16.45 -4.78 6.07
N LEU A 141 15.30 -4.91 6.72
CA LEU A 141 14.94 -4.09 7.87
C LEU A 141 15.89 -4.30 9.06
N ASP A 142 16.27 -5.54 9.35
CA ASP A 142 17.14 -5.84 10.49
C ASP A 142 18.53 -5.25 10.29
N LYS A 143 19.12 -5.46 9.10
CA LYS A 143 20.39 -4.84 8.72
C LYS A 143 20.31 -3.31 8.74
N LEU A 144 19.24 -2.73 8.18
CA LEU A 144 19.04 -1.28 8.17
C LEU A 144 18.98 -0.70 9.60
N ILE A 145 18.24 -1.33 10.51
CA ILE A 145 18.14 -0.89 11.90
C ILE A 145 19.50 -0.96 12.60
N VAL A 146 20.26 -2.03 12.37
CA VAL A 146 21.63 -2.16 12.92
C VAL A 146 22.52 -1.04 12.42
N GLU A 147 22.57 -0.79 11.11
CA GLU A 147 23.39 0.27 10.52
C GLU A 147 23.01 1.67 11.03
N LEU A 148 21.72 1.96 11.17
CA LEU A 148 21.25 3.23 11.73
C LEU A 148 21.58 3.37 13.21
N ARG A 149 21.56 2.28 13.97
CA ARG A 149 21.97 2.28 15.38
C ARG A 149 23.47 2.53 15.52
N GLU A 150 24.30 1.91 14.69
CA GLU A 150 25.75 2.11 14.69
C GLU A 150 26.13 3.56 14.35
N LYS A 151 25.33 4.22 13.51
CA LYS A 151 25.44 5.66 13.20
C LYS A 151 24.91 6.58 14.30
N GLY A 152 24.26 6.03 15.33
CA GLY A 152 23.61 6.81 16.39
C GLY A 152 22.29 7.47 15.98
N SER A 153 21.76 7.17 14.79
CA SER A 153 20.52 7.73 14.25
C SER A 153 19.28 7.24 14.99
N VAL A 154 19.30 6.00 15.50
CA VAL A 154 18.20 5.40 16.26
C VAL A 154 18.70 4.65 17.48
N THR A 155 17.92 4.68 18.54
CA THR A 155 18.10 3.80 19.71
C THR A 155 17.57 2.39 19.43
N GLU A 156 18.04 1.41 20.20
CA GLU A 156 17.49 0.04 20.17
C GLU A 156 15.97 0.02 20.40
N LYS A 157 15.47 0.88 21.30
CA LYS A 157 14.05 1.03 21.57
C LYS A 157 13.27 1.53 20.35
N GLN A 158 13.80 2.54 19.64
CA GLN A 158 13.18 3.05 18.41
C GLN A 158 13.15 1.99 17.30
N GLY A 159 14.28 1.29 17.08
CA GLY A 159 14.35 0.21 16.08
C GLY A 159 13.34 -0.90 16.37
N LYS A 160 13.25 -1.36 17.62
CA LYS A 160 12.28 -2.39 18.03
C LYS A 160 10.83 -1.92 17.90
N ALA A 161 10.54 -0.66 18.27
CA ALA A 161 9.20 -0.09 18.13
C ALA A 161 8.77 0.02 16.67
N PHE A 162 9.70 0.40 15.78
CA PHE A 162 9.48 0.42 14.34
C PHE A 162 9.18 -0.98 13.80
N ALA A 163 10.06 -1.96 14.07
CA ALA A 163 9.89 -3.34 13.63
C ALA A 163 8.57 -3.95 14.12
N THR A 164 8.14 -3.62 15.35
CA THR A 164 6.84 -4.07 15.88
C THR A 164 5.67 -3.42 15.14
N SER A 165 5.76 -2.13 14.82
CA SER A 165 4.67 -1.37 14.19
C SER A 165 4.44 -1.73 12.72
N PHE A 166 5.50 -2.20 12.04
CA PHE A 166 5.50 -2.53 10.62
C PHE A 166 5.82 -4.02 10.35
N GLY A 167 5.84 -4.86 11.38
CA GLY A 167 6.22 -6.28 11.28
C GLY A 167 5.33 -7.08 10.32
N ALA A 168 4.06 -6.71 10.21
CA ALA A 168 3.12 -7.26 9.22
C ALA A 168 3.65 -7.22 7.77
N ASN A 169 4.42 -6.20 7.40
CA ASN A 169 5.03 -6.12 6.08
C ASN A 169 6.10 -7.20 5.90
N ALA A 170 6.89 -7.48 6.94
CA ALA A 170 7.93 -8.52 6.91
C ALA A 170 7.33 -9.94 6.92
N ASP A 171 6.11 -10.12 7.43
CA ASP A 171 5.40 -11.40 7.36
C ASP A 171 4.97 -11.75 5.92
N PHE A 172 4.74 -10.74 5.08
CA PHE A 172 4.16 -10.92 3.74
C PHE A 172 5.10 -10.58 2.58
N PHE A 173 6.13 -9.77 2.82
CA PHE A 173 7.04 -9.31 1.77
C PHE A 173 8.48 -9.39 2.24
N GLU A 174 9.34 -9.91 1.37
CA GLU A 174 10.75 -9.58 1.45
C GLU A 174 10.93 -8.14 0.97
N THR A 175 11.50 -7.28 1.81
CA THR A 175 11.69 -5.86 1.51
C THR A 175 13.17 -5.51 1.62
N ARG A 176 13.70 -4.87 0.57
CA ARG A 176 15.07 -4.33 0.55
C ARG A 176 15.02 -2.82 0.37
N TYR A 177 15.62 -2.09 1.29
CA TYR A 177 15.46 -0.63 1.40
C TYR A 177 16.53 0.10 0.58
N CYS A 178 16.12 0.97 -0.33
CA CYS A 178 17.06 1.79 -1.08
C CYS A 178 17.56 2.95 -0.19
N THR A 179 18.82 2.89 0.24
CA THR A 179 19.39 3.81 1.24
C THR A 179 19.64 5.23 0.72
N ASP A 180 19.54 5.47 -0.59
CA ASP A 180 19.50 6.82 -1.16
C ASP A 180 18.14 7.50 -0.90
N GLY A 181 17.10 6.74 -0.54
CA GLY A 181 15.75 7.22 -0.28
C GLY A 181 15.59 7.74 1.16
N VAL A 182 14.81 8.81 1.33
CA VAL A 182 14.65 9.48 2.64
C VAL A 182 14.15 8.53 3.72
N SER A 183 13.13 7.73 3.41
CA SER A 183 12.51 6.81 4.38
C SER A 183 13.46 5.69 4.84
N ALA A 184 14.43 5.28 4.02
CA ALA A 184 15.43 4.30 4.45
C ALA A 184 16.43 4.97 5.42
N GLN A 185 16.84 6.20 5.12
CA GLN A 185 17.83 6.94 5.92
C GLN A 185 17.31 7.34 7.30
N ASN A 186 16.03 7.71 7.42
CA ASN A 186 15.45 8.17 8.67
C ASN A 186 14.43 7.20 9.30
N LEU A 187 14.45 5.93 8.88
CA LEU A 187 13.54 4.88 9.35
C LEU A 187 12.06 5.33 9.30
N ALA A 188 11.67 5.80 8.11
CA ALA A 188 10.39 6.41 7.78
C ALA A 188 9.95 7.53 8.74
N GLY A 189 10.90 8.30 9.26
CA GLY A 189 10.68 9.43 10.17
C GLY A 189 10.79 9.08 11.65
N ALA A 190 11.06 7.82 12.02
CA ALA A 190 11.33 7.45 13.41
C ALA A 190 12.66 8.02 13.93
N ALA A 191 13.62 8.27 13.03
CA ALA A 191 14.92 8.86 13.30
C ALA A 191 14.93 10.37 12.95
N LYS A 192 14.13 11.16 13.68
CA LYS A 192 13.80 12.57 13.34
C LYS A 192 15.01 13.50 13.20
N ASP A 193 16.09 13.24 13.93
CA ASP A 193 17.28 14.09 13.93
C ASP A 193 18.33 13.65 12.89
N THR A 194 18.03 12.60 12.10
CA THR A 194 18.93 12.10 11.07
C THR A 194 18.90 12.98 9.84
N VAL A 195 19.98 13.70 9.56
CA VAL A 195 20.13 14.42 8.28
C VAL A 195 20.15 13.42 7.13
N THR A 196 19.31 13.64 6.11
CA THR A 196 19.28 12.82 4.91
C THR A 196 20.03 13.46 3.75
N THR A 197 20.44 12.65 2.77
CA THR A 197 21.08 13.11 1.52
C THR A 197 20.16 13.93 0.62
N GLN A 198 18.89 14.12 0.98
CA GLN A 198 17.90 14.88 0.21
C GLN A 198 17.33 16.07 0.99
N ASP A 199 17.92 16.44 2.14
CA ASP A 199 17.41 17.55 2.97
C ASP A 199 17.63 18.94 2.38
N ASP A 200 18.48 19.05 1.37
CA ASP A 200 18.66 20.25 0.55
C ASP A 200 17.54 20.43 -0.51
N ARG A 201 16.69 19.41 -0.69
CA ARG A 201 15.60 19.42 -1.66
C ARG A 201 14.28 19.84 -1.04
N HIS A 202 13.43 20.50 -1.83
CA HIS A 202 12.06 20.74 -1.40
C HIS A 202 11.34 19.40 -1.19
N ILE A 203 10.42 19.32 -0.23
CA ILE A 203 9.73 18.05 0.12
C ILE A 203 9.10 17.34 -1.08
N THR A 204 8.67 18.09 -2.11
CA THR A 204 8.06 17.52 -3.32
C THR A 204 9.06 16.89 -4.30
N GLU A 205 10.34 17.14 -4.10
CA GLU A 205 11.46 16.57 -4.86
C GLU A 205 12.12 15.42 -4.10
N LYS A 206 11.75 15.21 -2.83
CA LYS A 206 12.20 14.09 -2.02
C LYS A 206 11.54 12.78 -2.47
N VAL A 207 12.32 11.72 -2.46
CA VAL A 207 11.91 10.39 -2.93
C VAL A 207 12.35 9.29 -1.97
N SER A 208 11.52 8.27 -1.86
CA SER A 208 11.84 7.02 -1.15
C SER A 208 11.57 5.84 -2.06
N ALA A 209 12.36 4.78 -1.94
CA ALA A 209 12.09 3.56 -2.66
C ALA A 209 12.47 2.31 -1.86
N GLU A 210 11.79 1.21 -2.18
CA GLU A 210 12.07 -0.11 -1.66
C GLU A 210 11.83 -1.16 -2.76
N TRP A 211 12.67 -2.19 -2.79
CA TRP A 211 12.39 -3.40 -3.54
C TRP A 211 11.53 -4.33 -2.70
N GLN A 212 10.49 -4.89 -3.30
CA GLN A 212 9.55 -5.77 -2.62
C GLN A 212 9.18 -6.95 -3.49
N ARG A 213 9.08 -8.13 -2.87
CA ARG A 213 8.45 -9.33 -3.45
C ARG A 213 7.65 -10.05 -2.38
N ALA A 214 6.50 -10.60 -2.77
CA ALA A 214 5.63 -11.35 -1.88
C ALA A 214 6.29 -12.66 -1.43
N LEU A 215 6.10 -12.98 -0.15
CA LEU A 215 6.48 -14.25 0.45
C LEU A 215 5.33 -15.25 0.31
N GLY A 216 5.69 -16.53 0.17
CA GLY A 216 4.73 -17.61 0.01
C GLY A 216 4.11 -17.68 -1.39
N PRO A 217 3.28 -18.71 -1.65
CA PRO A 217 2.69 -18.93 -2.96
C PRO A 217 1.56 -17.94 -3.27
N LEU A 218 1.56 -17.41 -4.49
CA LEU A 218 0.44 -16.68 -5.11
C LEU A 218 0.10 -17.39 -6.43
N GLU A 219 -0.81 -18.35 -6.37
CA GLU A 219 -1.02 -19.35 -7.44
C GLU A 219 -1.85 -18.80 -8.60
N THR A 220 -2.73 -17.83 -8.33
CA THR A 220 -3.67 -17.31 -9.33
C THR A 220 -3.43 -15.83 -9.66
N SER A 221 -3.95 -15.39 -10.81
CA SER A 221 -4.00 -13.96 -11.15
C SER A 221 -4.78 -13.16 -10.11
N VAL A 222 -5.83 -13.75 -9.52
CA VAL A 222 -6.59 -13.13 -8.42
C VAL A 222 -5.71 -12.88 -7.21
N ASP A 223 -4.89 -13.85 -6.80
CA ASP A 223 -3.98 -13.70 -5.66
C ASP A 223 -2.97 -12.59 -5.91
N ASN A 224 -2.38 -12.54 -7.11
CA ASN A 224 -1.40 -11.53 -7.48
C ASN A 224 -2.00 -10.12 -7.55
N MET A 225 -3.17 -9.95 -8.16
CA MET A 225 -3.85 -8.65 -8.21
C MET A 225 -4.30 -8.18 -6.82
N SER A 226 -4.72 -9.12 -5.96
CA SER A 226 -5.08 -8.81 -4.56
C SER A 226 -3.85 -8.40 -3.74
N ALA A 227 -2.72 -9.09 -3.93
CA ALA A 227 -1.44 -8.76 -3.32
C ALA A 227 -0.89 -7.40 -3.79
N LEU A 228 -1.04 -7.08 -5.08
CA LEU A 228 -0.70 -5.78 -5.64
C LEU A 228 -1.50 -4.65 -4.98
N ALA A 229 -2.82 -4.80 -4.88
CA ALA A 229 -3.69 -3.83 -4.22
C ALA A 229 -3.33 -3.67 -2.73
N PHE A 230 -2.99 -4.77 -2.04
CA PHE A 230 -2.51 -4.74 -0.67
C PHE A 230 -1.20 -3.95 -0.53
N LEU A 231 -0.21 -4.21 -1.41
CA LEU A 231 1.10 -3.58 -1.36
C LEU A 231 1.01 -2.06 -1.63
N MET A 232 0.27 -1.69 -2.68
CA MET A 232 0.30 -0.33 -3.21
C MET A 232 -0.35 0.71 -2.28
N ASP A 233 -1.19 0.30 -1.33
CA ASP A 233 -1.75 1.15 -0.27
C ASP A 233 -0.68 1.60 0.77
N GLY A 234 0.44 0.88 0.88
CA GLY A 234 1.34 0.94 2.02
C GLY A 234 2.12 2.25 2.15
N GLY A 235 1.90 3.00 3.24
CA GLY A 235 2.80 4.08 3.64
C GLY A 235 2.77 5.35 2.79
N LEU A 236 1.82 5.52 1.87
CA LEU A 236 1.65 6.77 1.09
C LEU A 236 1.06 7.91 1.94
N SER A 237 0.15 7.59 2.87
CA SER A 237 -0.44 8.55 3.80
C SER A 237 0.59 9.16 4.77
N PHE A 238 1.55 8.37 5.23
CA PHE A 238 2.62 8.80 6.15
C PHE A 238 3.80 9.46 5.46
N LEU A 239 3.92 9.32 4.13
CA LEU A 239 5.10 9.76 3.38
C LEU A 239 5.50 11.24 3.60
N PRO A 240 4.56 12.21 3.66
CA PRO A 240 4.91 13.59 3.97
C PRO A 240 5.56 13.76 5.35
N LEU A 241 5.22 12.91 6.32
CA LEU A 241 5.85 12.91 7.64
C LEU A 241 7.28 12.42 7.53
N SER A 242 7.47 11.24 6.92
CA SER A 242 8.79 10.65 6.71
C SER A 242 9.72 11.59 5.93
N HIS A 243 9.21 12.31 4.92
CA HIS A 243 9.99 13.26 4.13
C HIS A 243 10.28 14.59 4.84
N ASN A 244 9.63 14.84 5.97
CA ASN A 244 9.77 16.06 6.75
C ASN A 244 10.22 15.81 8.19
N HIS A 245 10.97 14.72 8.46
CA HIS A 245 11.51 14.40 9.79
C HIS A 245 10.46 14.28 10.90
N MET A 246 9.26 13.82 10.52
CA MET A 246 8.15 13.58 11.45
C MET A 246 7.79 12.10 11.47
N TRP A 247 7.25 11.66 12.60
CA TRP A 247 6.82 10.28 12.82
C TRP A 247 5.30 10.17 12.85
N PHE A 248 4.74 8.98 12.62
CA PHE A 248 3.28 8.83 12.62
C PHE A 248 2.64 9.21 13.97
N ASP A 249 3.36 9.05 15.08
CA ASP A 249 2.92 9.48 16.42
C ASP A 249 2.83 11.01 16.59
N ASP A 250 3.37 11.78 15.66
CA ASP A 250 3.22 13.24 15.64
C ASP A 250 1.85 13.69 15.14
N THR A 251 1.03 12.75 14.66
CA THR A 251 -0.29 13.04 14.08
C THR A 251 -1.45 12.73 15.03
N ALA A 252 -2.44 13.61 15.03
CA ALA A 252 -3.74 13.36 15.64
C ALA A 252 -4.61 12.51 14.72
N ALA A 253 -4.45 12.66 13.40
CA ALA A 253 -5.08 11.82 12.39
C ALA A 253 -4.18 11.72 11.16
N CYS A 254 -3.94 10.50 10.70
CA CYS A 254 -3.25 10.24 9.44
C CYS A 254 -3.86 8.99 8.81
N SER A 255 -4.62 9.14 7.74
CA SER A 255 -5.35 8.03 7.11
C SER A 255 -5.68 8.36 5.67
N THR A 256 -5.76 7.34 4.82
CA THR A 256 -6.19 7.48 3.43
C THR A 256 -7.67 7.86 3.36
N LEU A 257 -8.02 8.82 2.50
CA LEU A 257 -9.40 9.20 2.19
C LEU A 257 -9.86 8.51 0.91
N ASP A 258 -9.05 8.60 -0.14
CA ASP A 258 -9.28 7.97 -1.43
C ASP A 258 -7.98 7.43 -2.02
N PHE A 259 -8.12 6.52 -2.98
CA PHE A 259 -7.00 6.02 -3.77
C PHE A 259 -7.39 5.75 -5.22
N ALA A 260 -6.39 5.77 -6.08
CA ALA A 260 -6.52 5.40 -7.49
C ALA A 260 -5.33 4.54 -7.92
N LEU A 261 -5.53 3.23 -7.95
CA LEU A 261 -4.57 2.25 -8.47
C LEU A 261 -4.83 2.04 -9.96
N ARG A 262 -3.79 2.22 -10.78
CA ARG A 262 -3.76 1.93 -12.21
C ARG A 262 -2.72 0.86 -12.46
N ILE A 263 -3.07 -0.15 -13.23
CA ILE A 263 -2.23 -1.30 -13.56
C ILE A 263 -2.04 -1.26 -15.07
N PHE A 264 -0.79 -1.22 -15.51
CA PHE A 264 -0.43 -0.98 -16.91
C PHE A 264 -0.18 -2.27 -17.69
N VAL A 265 -0.05 -3.39 -16.98
CA VAL A 265 0.16 -4.72 -17.55
C VAL A 265 -1.04 -5.63 -17.24
N PRO A 266 -1.36 -6.60 -18.11
CA PRO A 266 -2.53 -7.46 -17.91
C PRO A 266 -2.35 -8.47 -16.77
N GLU A 267 -1.12 -8.81 -16.43
CA GLU A 267 -0.79 -9.78 -15.40
C GLU A 267 0.42 -9.28 -14.62
N VAL A 268 0.41 -9.50 -13.30
CA VAL A 268 1.51 -9.15 -12.41
C VAL A 268 1.90 -10.41 -11.64
N LYS A 269 3.19 -10.61 -11.43
CA LYS A 269 3.71 -11.72 -10.63
C LYS A 269 4.40 -11.16 -9.38
N MET A 270 3.64 -10.97 -8.32
CA MET A 270 4.10 -10.29 -7.11
C MET A 270 5.21 -11.04 -6.36
N SER A 271 5.50 -12.31 -6.72
CA SER A 271 6.66 -13.07 -6.21
C SER A 271 7.99 -12.68 -6.86
N ASP A 272 7.96 -11.94 -7.98
CA ASP A 272 9.15 -11.35 -8.58
C ASP A 272 9.49 -10.02 -7.89
N TRP A 273 10.75 -9.58 -8.02
CA TRP A 273 11.19 -8.29 -7.46
C TRP A 273 10.56 -7.12 -8.20
N HIS A 274 9.96 -6.23 -7.42
CA HIS A 274 9.43 -4.95 -7.91
C HIS A 274 10.02 -3.80 -7.12
N LEU A 275 10.45 -2.75 -7.81
CA LEU A 275 10.88 -1.51 -7.19
C LEU A 275 9.64 -0.63 -6.98
N ARG A 276 9.41 -0.19 -5.75
CA ARG A 276 8.34 0.74 -5.42
C ARG A 276 8.94 2.08 -5.04
N GLU A 277 8.72 3.09 -5.88
CA GLU A 277 9.17 4.47 -5.66
C GLU A 277 7.99 5.34 -5.21
N ARG A 278 8.23 6.23 -4.25
CA ARG A 278 7.19 7.04 -3.63
C ARG A 278 7.63 8.50 -3.48
N LYS A 279 6.68 9.40 -3.73
CA LYS A 279 6.85 10.85 -3.52
C LYS A 279 5.55 11.50 -3.04
N THR A 280 5.67 12.67 -2.41
CA THR A 280 4.53 13.53 -2.08
C THR A 280 4.54 14.79 -2.95
N SER A 281 3.38 15.29 -3.37
CA SER A 281 3.32 16.45 -4.27
C SER A 281 2.64 17.67 -3.67
N ARG A 282 1.75 17.48 -2.67
CA ARG A 282 1.04 18.59 -2.04
C ARG A 282 0.55 18.22 -0.65
N ALA A 283 0.66 19.17 0.26
CA ALA A 283 -0.11 19.18 1.51
C ALA A 283 -0.81 20.54 1.68
N GLY A 284 -1.96 20.52 2.34
CA GLY A 284 -2.76 21.73 2.61
C GLY A 284 -4.17 21.40 3.10
N GLY A 285 -4.75 22.26 3.92
CA GLY A 285 -6.10 22.06 4.46
C GLY A 285 -6.24 20.77 5.27
N ASN A 286 -5.19 20.38 6.00
CA ASN A 286 -5.08 19.12 6.74
C ASN A 286 -5.26 17.86 5.87
N ARG A 287 -4.78 17.94 4.62
CA ARG A 287 -4.72 16.82 3.69
C ARG A 287 -3.35 16.76 3.02
N SER A 288 -2.99 15.59 2.53
CA SER A 288 -1.81 15.36 1.71
C SER A 288 -2.15 14.53 0.47
N TYR A 289 -1.33 14.69 -0.57
CA TYR A 289 -1.41 13.92 -1.80
C TYR A 289 -0.06 13.27 -2.10
N SER A 290 -0.05 11.95 -2.21
CA SER A 290 1.15 11.13 -2.44
C SER A 290 0.91 10.13 -3.57
N GLU A 291 1.99 9.79 -4.27
CA GLU A 291 2.01 8.79 -5.36
C GLU A 291 3.06 7.72 -5.05
N GLY A 292 2.70 6.47 -5.30
CA GLY A 292 3.60 5.33 -5.37
C GLY A 292 3.54 4.71 -6.75
N LYS A 293 4.69 4.47 -7.36
CA LYS A 293 4.81 3.79 -8.64
C LYS A 293 5.57 2.48 -8.43
N LEU A 294 5.24 1.48 -9.23
CA LEU A 294 5.81 0.14 -9.14
C LEU A 294 6.43 -0.23 -10.48
N TRP A 295 7.70 -0.61 -10.47
CA TRP A 295 8.43 -1.10 -11.64
C TRP A 295 8.84 -2.54 -11.44
N ASP A 296 8.97 -3.29 -12.53
CA ASP A 296 9.62 -4.60 -12.49
C ASP A 296 11.15 -4.45 -12.42
N GLN A 297 11.85 -5.57 -12.25
CA GLN A 297 13.32 -5.62 -12.22
C GLN A 297 14.01 -5.20 -13.54
N TYR A 298 13.24 -5.04 -14.62
CA TYR A 298 13.73 -4.62 -15.93
C TYR A 298 13.48 -3.12 -16.21
N GLY A 299 12.83 -2.42 -15.28
CA GLY A 299 12.55 -0.98 -15.37
C GLY A 299 11.24 -0.64 -16.10
N ASN A 300 10.35 -1.60 -16.32
CA ASN A 300 9.02 -1.34 -16.88
C ASN A 300 8.06 -0.90 -15.78
N LEU A 301 7.27 0.14 -16.04
CA LEU A 301 6.27 0.62 -15.09
C LEU A 301 5.05 -0.31 -15.10
N ILE A 302 4.82 -0.99 -13.98
CA ILE A 302 3.78 -2.02 -13.80
C ILE A 302 2.49 -1.42 -13.26
N ALA A 303 2.59 -0.52 -12.29
CA ALA A 303 1.43 0.10 -11.66
C ALA A 303 1.76 1.50 -11.09
N SER A 304 0.72 2.31 -10.88
CA SER A 304 0.78 3.54 -10.08
C SER A 304 -0.42 3.61 -9.14
N ASN A 305 -0.21 4.05 -7.91
CA ASN A 305 -1.25 4.33 -6.95
C ASN A 305 -1.09 5.74 -6.39
N THR A 306 -2.17 6.52 -6.43
CA THR A 306 -2.21 7.84 -5.79
C THR A 306 -3.16 7.80 -4.61
N GLN A 307 -2.87 8.56 -3.57
CA GLN A 307 -3.75 8.70 -2.40
C GLN A 307 -3.89 10.16 -2.01
N GLN A 308 -5.14 10.58 -1.79
CA GLN A 308 -5.39 11.72 -0.92
C GLN A 308 -5.63 11.22 0.51
N SER A 309 -4.95 11.83 1.47
CA SER A 309 -5.00 11.43 2.88
C SER A 309 -5.40 12.60 3.75
N ILE A 310 -6.07 12.33 4.87
CA ILE A 310 -6.17 13.28 5.96
C ILE A 310 -4.84 13.28 6.71
N MET A 311 -4.36 14.48 7.07
CA MET A 311 -3.15 14.65 7.86
C MET A 311 -3.34 15.82 8.82
N ARG A 312 -3.44 15.52 10.11
CA ARG A 312 -3.55 16.50 11.19
C ARG A 312 -2.41 16.26 12.16
N ILE A 313 -1.54 17.25 12.30
CA ILE A 313 -0.47 17.24 13.30
C ILE A 313 -1.07 17.48 14.69
N ARG A 314 -0.54 16.82 15.73
CA ARG A 314 -0.98 17.04 17.12
C ARG A 314 -0.61 18.45 17.57
N ASP A 315 -1.44 19.01 18.44
CA ASP A 315 -1.15 20.30 19.08
C ASP A 315 0.20 20.23 19.82
N GLY A 316 0.99 21.29 19.69
CA GLY A 316 2.31 21.40 20.32
C GLY A 316 3.46 20.69 19.60
N VAL A 317 3.20 19.92 18.54
CA VAL A 317 4.26 19.37 17.69
C VAL A 317 4.76 20.44 16.72
N SER A 318 6.07 20.67 16.71
CA SER A 318 6.72 21.56 15.74
C SER A 318 6.79 20.88 14.37
N VAL A 319 6.41 21.60 13.33
CA VAL A 319 6.55 21.16 11.94
C VAL A 319 7.83 21.79 11.37
N PRO A 320 8.80 21.00 10.91
CA PRO A 320 9.99 21.54 10.24
C PRO A 320 9.59 22.42 9.05
N LYS A 321 10.34 23.51 8.85
CA LYS A 321 10.12 24.38 7.70
C LYS A 321 10.50 23.62 6.43
N LEU A 322 9.58 23.65 5.46
CA LEU A 322 9.70 23.03 4.14
C LEU A 322 10.68 23.81 3.24
#